data_AF-A0A961NE82-F1
#
_entry.id   AF-A0A961NE82-F1
#
_cell.length_a   1.000
_cell.length_b   1.000
_cell.length_c   1.000
_cell.angle_alpha   90.00
_cell.angle_beta   90.00
_cell.angle_gamma   90.00
#
_symmetry.space_group_name_H-M   'P 1'
#
loop_
_entity.id
_entity.type
_entity.pdbx_description
1 polymer ?
#
loop_
_entity_poly.entity_id
_entity_poly.type
_entity_poly.pdbx_seq_one_letter_code
_entity_poly.pdbx_strand_id
1 'polypeptide(L)'
;GGAAHLPGMMASKTRLPVIGVPIQTRALSGVDSLYSIVQMPKGYPVATMAIGAAGAANAGLMAAAILALQDDALAGRLDAWRAALSASIPEVPQDD
;
A
#
# COMPACT_ATOMS: atom_id res chain seq x y z
N GLY A 1 -12.88 4.32 0.55
CA GLY A 1 -14.07 5.13 0.77
C GLY A 1 -14.80 5.20 -0.55
N GLY A 2 -16.12 5.12 -0.57
CA GLY A 2 -16.94 4.85 -1.76
C GLY A 2 -16.36 5.34 -3.08
N ALA A 3 -16.61 6.60 -3.42
CA ALA A 3 -16.05 7.28 -4.58
C ALA A 3 -14.64 7.85 -4.24
N ALA A 4 -13.62 7.01 -4.20
CA ALA A 4 -12.27 7.36 -3.75
C ALA A 4 -11.43 8.09 -4.81
N HIS A 5 -11.70 9.37 -5.05
CA HIS A 5 -11.03 10.15 -6.10
C HIS A 5 -9.65 10.71 -5.71
N LEU A 6 -9.39 10.88 -4.41
CA LEU A 6 -8.22 11.60 -3.92
C LEU A 6 -6.90 11.07 -4.51
N PRO A 7 -6.59 9.74 -4.50
CA PRO A 7 -5.33 9.25 -5.04
C PRO A 7 -5.14 9.58 -6.52
N GLY A 8 -6.17 9.39 -7.34
CA GLY A 8 -6.13 9.69 -8.77
C GLY A 8 -5.97 11.18 -9.05
N MET A 9 -6.67 12.03 -8.31
CA MET A 9 -6.54 13.49 -8.45
C MET A 9 -5.15 13.97 -8.04
N MET A 10 -4.57 13.42 -6.95
CA MET A 10 -3.21 13.73 -6.56
C MET A 10 -2.20 13.32 -7.63
N ALA A 11 -2.33 12.11 -8.18
CA ALA A 11 -1.46 11.62 -9.27
C ALA A 11 -1.53 12.51 -10.52
N SER A 12 -2.67 13.15 -10.78
CA SER A 12 -2.82 14.11 -11.89
C SER A 12 -2.07 15.44 -11.70
N LYS A 13 -1.62 15.74 -10.48
CA LYS A 13 -1.04 17.03 -10.10
C LYS A 13 0.42 16.95 -9.69
N THR A 14 1.02 15.77 -9.68
CA THR A 14 2.41 15.58 -9.26
C THR A 14 3.13 14.60 -10.17
N ARG A 15 4.46 14.74 -10.24
CA ARG A 15 5.35 13.78 -10.90
C ARG A 15 5.85 12.69 -9.93
N LEU A 16 5.60 12.88 -8.64
CA LEU A 16 5.99 11.92 -7.61
C LEU A 16 5.08 10.68 -7.65
N PRO A 17 5.58 9.51 -7.24
CA PRO A 17 4.74 8.33 -7.07
C PRO A 17 3.60 8.59 -6.07
N VAL A 18 2.39 8.18 -6.41
CA VAL A 18 1.23 8.22 -5.50
C VAL A 18 0.82 6.79 -5.16
N ILE A 19 0.75 6.51 -3.85
CA ILE A 19 0.31 5.22 -3.31
C ILE A 19 -1.11 5.39 -2.77
N GLY A 20 -2.05 4.62 -3.31
CA GLY A 20 -3.46 4.68 -2.95
C GLY A 20 -3.87 3.52 -2.05
N VAL A 21 -4.58 3.81 -0.96
CA VAL A 21 -5.13 2.79 -0.04
C VAL A 21 -6.66 2.84 -0.09
N PRO A 22 -7.32 1.81 -0.63
CA PRO A 22 -8.77 1.72 -0.59
C PRO A 22 -9.29 1.57 0.85
N ILE A 23 -10.03 2.54 1.36
CA ILE A 23 -10.67 2.42 2.69
C ILE A 23 -11.92 1.55 2.57
N GLN A 24 -12.08 0.57 3.48
CA GLN A 24 -13.28 -0.26 3.57
C GLN A 24 -14.55 0.59 3.72
N THR A 25 -15.60 0.23 2.98
CA THR A 25 -16.91 0.88 3.04
C THR A 25 -17.95 -0.06 3.63
N ARG A 26 -19.02 0.50 4.19
CA ARG A 26 -20.07 -0.28 4.85
C ARG A 26 -20.86 -1.17 3.90
N ALA A 27 -21.20 -0.66 2.71
CA ALA A 27 -22.11 -1.35 1.79
C ALA A 27 -21.40 -2.37 0.89
N LEU A 28 -20.19 -2.07 0.43
CA LEU A 28 -19.47 -2.86 -0.58
C LEU A 28 -18.11 -3.34 -0.08
N SER A 29 -17.86 -3.29 1.22
CA SER A 29 -16.61 -3.75 1.85
C SER A 29 -15.34 -3.18 1.19
N GLY A 30 -15.43 -1.97 0.62
CA GLY A 30 -14.32 -1.31 -0.05
C GLY A 30 -14.08 -1.68 -1.51
N VAL A 31 -14.91 -2.53 -2.13
CA VAL A 31 -14.80 -2.86 -3.58
C VAL A 31 -15.02 -1.62 -4.46
N ASP A 32 -15.98 -0.77 -4.08
CA ASP A 32 -16.20 0.55 -4.66
C ASP A 32 -14.93 1.42 -4.63
N SER A 33 -14.26 1.40 -3.50
CA SER A 33 -13.07 2.17 -3.19
C SER A 33 -11.87 1.66 -3.96
N LEU A 34 -11.76 0.33 -4.07
CA LEU A 34 -10.70 -0.33 -4.84
C LEU A 34 -10.83 0.05 -6.30
N TYR A 35 -12.01 -0.12 -6.91
CA TYR A 35 -12.23 0.22 -8.32
C TYR A 35 -12.10 1.71 -8.61
N SER A 36 -12.47 2.59 -7.67
CA SER A 36 -12.28 4.04 -7.81
C SER A 36 -10.80 4.46 -7.82
N ILE A 37 -9.89 3.63 -7.30
CA ILE A 37 -8.46 3.93 -7.22
C ILE A 37 -7.65 3.16 -8.27
N VAL A 38 -7.88 1.86 -8.44
CA VAL A 38 -7.01 0.98 -9.24
C VAL A 38 -7.20 1.15 -10.75
N GLN A 39 -8.40 1.53 -11.18
CA GLN A 39 -8.78 1.61 -12.61
C GLN A 39 -8.37 2.93 -13.27
N MET A 40 -7.20 3.47 -12.92
CA MET A 40 -6.71 4.71 -13.53
C MET A 40 -6.43 4.50 -15.03
N PRO A 41 -6.84 5.45 -15.89
CA PRO A 41 -6.51 5.38 -17.31
C PRO A 41 -5.00 5.59 -17.54
N LYS A 42 -4.52 5.20 -18.73
CA LYS A 42 -3.14 5.41 -19.16
C LYS A 42 -2.72 6.88 -18.97
N GLY A 43 -1.60 7.09 -18.28
CA GLY A 43 -0.95 8.40 -18.13
C GLY A 43 -0.76 8.85 -16.68
N TYR A 44 -1.71 8.54 -15.79
CA TYR A 44 -1.67 8.97 -14.39
C TYR A 44 -1.75 7.76 -13.45
N PRO A 45 -0.65 7.03 -13.24
CA PRO A 45 -0.65 5.80 -12.47
C PRO A 45 -0.82 6.04 -10.96
N VAL A 46 -1.48 5.11 -10.28
CA VAL A 46 -1.57 5.04 -8.81
C VAL A 46 -1.17 3.64 -8.36
N ALA A 47 -0.18 3.53 -7.47
CA ALA A 47 0.21 2.26 -6.85
C ALA A 47 -0.85 1.87 -5.80
N THR A 48 -1.77 0.98 -6.15
CA THR A 48 -2.94 0.66 -5.32
C THR A 48 -2.67 -0.53 -4.41
N MET A 49 -2.90 -0.37 -3.11
CA MET A 49 -2.71 -1.42 -2.09
C MET A 49 -4.02 -2.17 -1.79
N ALA A 50 -3.94 -3.17 -0.91
CA ALA A 50 -5.11 -3.89 -0.39
C ALA A 50 -6.12 -2.95 0.30
N ILE A 51 -7.36 -3.41 0.47
CA ILE A 51 -8.39 -2.66 1.19
C ILE A 51 -8.05 -2.62 2.69
N GLY A 52 -8.18 -1.44 3.31
CA GLY A 52 -8.12 -1.28 4.77
C GLY A 52 -6.71 -1.29 5.38
N ALA A 53 -6.62 -1.76 6.62
CA ALA A 53 -5.42 -1.62 7.46
C ALA A 53 -4.18 -2.32 6.88
N ALA A 54 -4.34 -3.51 6.31
CA ALA A 54 -3.25 -4.22 5.65
C ALA A 54 -2.69 -3.41 4.47
N GLY A 55 -3.56 -2.75 3.71
CA GLY A 55 -3.14 -1.85 2.62
C GLY A 55 -2.43 -0.60 3.12
N ALA A 56 -2.87 -0.04 4.25
CA ALA A 56 -2.21 1.10 4.87
C ALA A 56 -0.78 0.76 5.34
N ALA A 57 -0.60 -0.38 6.00
CA ALA A 57 0.73 -0.88 6.38
C ALA A 57 1.62 -1.09 5.14
N ASN A 58 1.08 -1.75 4.11
CA ASN A 58 1.82 -2.00 2.87
C ASN A 58 2.12 -0.72 2.08
N ALA A 59 1.29 0.32 2.17
CA ALA A 59 1.59 1.61 1.56
C ALA A 59 2.85 2.24 2.19
N GLY A 60 2.98 2.17 3.52
CA GLY A 60 4.18 2.60 4.22
C GLY A 60 5.42 1.80 3.83
N LEU A 61 5.29 0.47 3.75
CA LEU A 61 6.39 -0.41 3.31
C LEU A 61 6.78 -0.19 1.84
N MET A 62 5.81 0.06 0.96
CA MET A 62 6.07 0.41 -0.45
C MET A 62 6.80 1.75 -0.55
N ALA A 63 6.38 2.76 0.23
CA ALA A 63 7.10 4.04 0.30
C ALA A 63 8.54 3.86 0.82
N ALA A 64 8.73 3.06 1.87
CA ALA A 64 10.05 2.73 2.39
C ALA A 64 10.92 2.01 1.35
N ALA A 65 10.35 1.08 0.58
CA ALA A 65 11.06 0.38 -0.49
C ALA A 65 11.49 1.32 -1.63
N ILE A 66 10.64 2.29 -2.00
CA ILE A 66 10.99 3.32 -3.00
C ILE A 66 12.14 4.19 -2.50
N LEU A 67 12.08 4.66 -1.25
CA LEU A 67 13.11 5.52 -0.65
C LEU A 67 14.44 4.77 -0.44
N ALA A 68 14.38 3.49 -0.08
CA ALA A 68 15.55 2.63 0.14
C ALA A 68 16.45 2.49 -1.10
N LEU A 69 15.94 2.76 -2.32
CA LEU A 69 16.75 2.78 -3.53
C LEU A 69 17.85 3.86 -3.50
N GLN A 70 17.73 4.85 -2.63
CA GLN A 70 18.68 5.97 -2.49
C GLN A 70 19.11 6.22 -1.03
N ASP A 71 18.69 5.37 -0.10
CA ASP A 71 19.01 5.47 1.33
C ASP A 71 19.43 4.09 1.85
N ASP A 72 20.73 3.82 1.83
CA ASP A 72 21.31 2.54 2.26
C ASP A 72 20.99 2.20 3.72
N ALA A 73 20.88 3.22 4.60
CA ALA A 73 20.54 3.01 5.99
C ALA A 73 19.07 2.57 6.12
N LEU A 74 18.16 3.17 5.36
CA LEU A 74 16.78 2.71 5.29
C LEU A 74 16.66 1.32 4.65
N ALA A 75 17.43 1.04 3.60
CA ALA A 75 17.48 -0.29 2.97
C ALA A 75 17.85 -1.37 4.00
N GLY A 76 18.92 -1.15 4.77
CA GLY A 76 19.32 -2.05 5.86
C GLY A 76 18.24 -2.26 6.92
N ARG A 77 17.52 -1.19 7.32
CA ARG A 77 16.39 -1.31 8.26
C ARG A 77 15.23 -2.11 7.66
N LEU A 78 14.91 -1.91 6.39
CA LEU A 78 13.83 -2.61 5.70
C LEU A 78 14.13 -4.11 5.56
N ASP A 79 15.37 -4.47 5.22
CA ASP A 79 15.82 -5.86 5.12
C ASP A 79 15.82 -6.55 6.48
N ALA A 80 16.32 -5.88 7.52
CA ALA A 80 16.26 -6.39 8.88
C ALA A 80 14.81 -6.62 9.35
N TRP A 81 13.90 -5.70 9.04
CA TRP A 81 12.48 -5.85 9.38
C TRP A 81 11.85 -7.06 8.67
N ARG A 82 12.15 -7.26 7.37
CA ARG A 82 11.67 -8.43 6.61
C ARG A 82 12.23 -9.74 7.15
N ALA A 83 13.52 -9.78 7.49
CA ALA A 83 14.14 -10.95 8.10
C ALA A 83 13.50 -11.30 9.45
N ALA A 84 13.26 -10.29 10.29
CA ALA A 84 12.59 -10.47 11.59
C ALA A 84 11.16 -10.98 11.43
N LEU A 85 10.39 -10.45 10.46
CA LEU A 85 9.04 -10.92 10.17
C LEU A 85 9.04 -12.40 9.75
N SER A 86 9.91 -12.79 8.82
CA SER A 86 10.04 -14.19 8.40
C SER A 86 10.40 -15.10 9.58
N ALA A 87 11.30 -14.66 10.45
CA ALA A 87 11.70 -15.41 11.65
C ALA A 87 10.60 -15.50 12.71
N SER A 88 9.60 -14.61 12.70
CA SER A 88 8.49 -14.62 13.65
C SER A 88 7.36 -15.60 13.31
N ILE A 89 7.39 -16.23 12.13
CA ILE A 89 6.35 -17.15 11.71
C ILE A 89 6.59 -18.53 12.37
N PRO A 90 5.64 -19.05 13.16
CA PRO A 90 5.78 -20.37 13.78
C PRO A 90 5.71 -21.48 12.72
N GLU A 91 6.47 -22.56 12.91
CA GLU A 91 6.50 -23.71 11.98
C GLU A 91 5.20 -24.53 12.00
N VAL A 92 4.47 -24.47 13.12
CA VAL A 92 3.23 -25.19 13.33
C VAL A 92 2.13 -24.22 13.79
N PRO A 93 0.88 -24.40 13.36
CA PRO A 93 -0.24 -23.63 13.87
C PRO A 93 -0.37 -23.81 15.40
N GLN A 94 -0.70 -22.72 16.08
CA GLN A 94 -1.09 -22.73 17.49
C GLN A 94 -2.59 -22.43 17.56
N ASP A 95 -3.31 -23.21 18.36
CA ASP A 95 -4.73 -22.97 18.65
C ASP A 95 -4.80 -21.89 19.76
N ASP A 96 -4.76 -20.62 19.36
CA ASP A 96 -5.09 -19.49 20.24
C ASP A 96 -6.60 -19.23 20.29
#